data_AF-A0A060X355-F1
#
_entry.id   AF-A0A060X355-F1
#
_cell.length_a   1.000
_cell.length_b   1.000
_cell.length_c   1.000
_cell.angle_alpha   90.00
_cell.angle_beta   90.00
_cell.angle_gamma   90.00
#
_symmetry.space_group_name_H-M   'P 1'
#
loop_
_entity.id
_entity.type
_entity.pdbx_description
1 polymer ?
#
loop_
_entity_poly.entity_id
_entity_poly.type
_entity_poly.pdbx_seq_one_letter_code
_entity_poly.pdbx_strand_id
1 'polypeptide(L)'
;MQRILYHLFFGLPGFPISGFQVDALDQVVLNLQDDVRTWQPGNQVVVASTDYSMHQAEEFTLLPCPSCTSRQVRVQGERKRKGFRFVGLLARTRFFSSAQNISIGWRSGLCDGHSNTLTLLSLSHFATTLKIFGNFTSVHLSHVELRNMGQQKTGRYPVHFHRCGDVDRRGGYREPTYVDGLSIHHSFSRCITIHATNGLLVKDTVGYDTLGHCFFLEDGIEQRNTFFHNLGLVTRPGTLLPTDRNETMCTSIRDKVYKNYTPSPSMECKAVSTFWIANPNNNLISNAAAGSQDAGIWYVFHSSSTGDSHGLVPETRAELTPLGIFYNNRVHSNFKAGLFIDKGVKTTNASAADPREYLCLDNNARFRPHENADPNRPRVVALIDTLIAFKNNDLGAWIRGGDITIQNSG
;
A
#
# COMPACT_ATOMS: atom_id res chain seq x y z
N MET A 1 -29.27 -4.48 -45.61
CA MET A 1 -28.38 -4.10 -46.72
C MET A 1 -27.95 -2.65 -46.49
N GLN A 2 -26.71 -2.34 -46.87
CA GLN A 2 -25.85 -1.20 -46.50
C GLN A 2 -26.24 0.17 -47.07
N ARG A 3 -25.62 1.25 -46.51
CA ARG A 3 -25.37 2.64 -47.00
C ARG A 3 -26.40 3.71 -46.55
N ILE A 4 -26.08 4.81 -45.84
CA ILE A 4 -25.01 5.85 -45.88
C ILE A 4 -25.09 6.80 -47.10
N LEU A 5 -25.50 8.07 -46.89
CA LEU A 5 -24.77 9.37 -47.10
C LEU A 5 -25.70 10.56 -47.50
N TYR A 6 -25.20 11.80 -47.30
CA TYR A 6 -25.84 13.09 -46.98
C TYR A 6 -26.05 14.09 -48.16
N HIS A 7 -26.93 15.11 -47.98
CA HIS A 7 -26.72 16.59 -48.08
C HIS A 7 -28.04 17.36 -48.38
N LEU A 8 -28.58 18.26 -47.51
CA LEU A 8 -28.29 19.69 -47.19
C LEU A 8 -28.83 20.75 -48.17
N PHE A 9 -29.73 21.63 -47.69
CA PHE A 9 -30.02 22.98 -48.22
C PHE A 9 -30.32 23.97 -47.06
N PHE A 10 -29.99 25.26 -47.29
CA PHE A 10 -29.77 26.36 -46.32
C PHE A 10 -30.92 27.38 -46.16
N GLY A 11 -30.97 28.06 -44.99
CA GLY A 11 -31.40 29.47 -44.73
C GLY A 11 -32.82 29.71 -44.18
N LEU A 12 -33.16 30.53 -43.16
CA LEU A 12 -32.55 31.57 -42.28
C LEU A 12 -33.38 31.64 -40.93
N PRO A 13 -33.26 32.65 -40.01
CA PRO A 13 -32.52 32.61 -38.74
C PRO A 13 -33.38 32.72 -37.44
N GLY A 14 -32.94 32.14 -36.31
CA GLY A 14 -33.50 32.48 -34.99
C GLY A 14 -33.20 31.50 -33.85
N PHE A 15 -32.33 31.93 -32.92
CA PHE A 15 -31.94 31.35 -31.61
C PHE A 15 -31.09 30.06 -31.58
N PRO A 16 -29.89 30.06 -30.95
CA PRO A 16 -29.20 28.83 -30.60
C PRO A 16 -29.90 28.21 -29.38
N ILE A 17 -30.78 27.24 -29.62
CA ILE A 17 -31.06 26.22 -28.61
C ILE A 17 -29.98 25.17 -28.81
N SER A 18 -28.87 25.26 -28.06
CA SER A 18 -27.95 24.13 -27.92
C SER A 18 -28.63 23.05 -27.06
N GLY A 19 -29.61 22.38 -27.64
CA GLY A 19 -30.18 21.17 -27.09
C GLY A 19 -29.42 19.98 -27.67
N PHE A 20 -28.14 19.80 -27.34
CA PHE A 20 -27.58 18.47 -27.43
C PHE A 20 -28.17 17.69 -26.26
N GLN A 21 -29.18 16.89 -26.57
CA GLN A 21 -29.56 15.77 -25.75
C GLN A 21 -28.38 14.79 -25.81
N VAL A 22 -27.43 14.97 -24.89
CA VAL A 22 -26.47 13.93 -24.58
C VAL A 22 -27.31 12.80 -24.02
N ASP A 23 -27.44 11.69 -24.76
CA ASP A 23 -27.90 10.44 -24.18
C ASP A 23 -26.96 10.13 -23.01
N ALA A 24 -27.43 10.50 -21.83
CA ALA A 24 -26.73 10.27 -20.60
C ALA A 24 -27.04 8.83 -20.19
N LEU A 25 -25.98 8.11 -19.80
CA LEU A 25 -25.96 7.03 -18.82
C LEU A 25 -25.79 5.61 -19.39
N ASP A 26 -24.59 5.29 -19.88
CA ASP A 26 -24.08 3.93 -19.69
C ASP A 26 -23.96 3.67 -18.19
N GLN A 27 -24.92 2.90 -17.65
CA GLN A 27 -24.92 2.44 -16.26
C GLN A 27 -24.56 0.98 -16.21
N VAL A 28 -23.69 0.63 -15.28
CA VAL A 28 -23.18 -0.73 -15.15
C VAL A 28 -23.42 -1.23 -13.74
N VAL A 29 -23.99 -2.42 -13.62
CA VAL A 29 -24.02 -3.15 -12.34
C VAL A 29 -22.76 -4.01 -12.23
N LEU A 30 -22.01 -3.81 -11.15
CA LEU A 30 -20.85 -4.61 -10.77
C LEU A 30 -21.28 -5.65 -9.73
N ASN A 31 -20.84 -6.89 -9.91
CA ASN A 31 -21.00 -7.96 -8.93
C ASN A 31 -19.70 -8.11 -8.14
N LEU A 32 -19.81 -8.15 -6.82
CA LEU A 32 -18.68 -8.16 -5.90
C LEU A 32 -18.66 -9.44 -5.08
N GLN A 33 -17.49 -9.80 -4.56
CA GLN A 33 -17.36 -10.92 -3.63
C GLN A 33 -17.79 -10.52 -2.22
N ASP A 34 -17.53 -9.28 -1.83
CA ASP A 34 -17.81 -8.81 -0.47
C ASP A 34 -19.20 -8.16 -0.35
N ASP A 35 -19.65 -8.08 0.89
CA ASP A 35 -20.85 -7.35 1.24
C ASP A 35 -20.59 -5.84 1.21
N VAL A 36 -21.39 -5.12 0.42
CA VAL A 36 -21.25 -3.69 0.15
C VAL A 36 -22.49 -2.91 0.54
N ARG A 37 -23.35 -3.46 1.39
CA ARG A 37 -24.58 -2.77 1.86
C ARG A 37 -24.32 -1.42 2.54
N THR A 38 -23.11 -1.22 3.06
CA THR A 38 -22.70 0.04 3.70
C THR A 38 -22.31 1.13 2.70
N TRP A 39 -22.12 0.79 1.42
CA TRP A 39 -21.73 1.73 0.38
C TRP A 39 -22.95 2.51 -0.09
N GLN A 40 -22.81 3.83 -0.19
CA GLN A 40 -23.93 4.72 -0.49
C GLN A 40 -23.79 5.34 -1.90
N PRO A 41 -24.91 5.65 -2.56
CA PRO A 41 -24.89 6.48 -3.76
C PRO A 41 -24.10 7.77 -3.54
N GLY A 42 -23.27 8.16 -4.51
CA GLY A 42 -22.35 9.30 -4.40
C GLY A 42 -20.97 8.95 -3.81
N ASN A 43 -20.78 7.78 -3.19
CA ASN A 43 -19.44 7.31 -2.84
C ASN A 43 -18.61 7.07 -4.10
N GLN A 44 -17.29 7.23 -3.98
CA GLN A 44 -16.35 6.88 -5.03
C GLN A 44 -15.76 5.50 -4.78
N VAL A 45 -15.60 4.75 -5.85
CA VAL A 45 -14.88 3.46 -5.86
C VAL A 45 -13.77 3.52 -6.89
N VAL A 46 -12.70 2.79 -6.64
CA VAL A 46 -11.68 2.48 -7.65
C VAL A 46 -11.85 1.05 -8.08
N VAL A 47 -11.74 0.81 -9.38
CA VAL A 47 -11.87 -0.52 -9.99
C VAL A 47 -10.60 -0.82 -10.77
N ALA A 48 -9.94 -1.93 -10.44
CA ALA A 48 -8.73 -2.39 -11.11
C ALA A 48 -9.08 -3.35 -12.26
N SER A 49 -8.47 -3.14 -13.43
CA SER A 49 -8.50 -4.14 -14.50
C SER A 49 -7.81 -5.45 -14.09
N THR A 50 -8.05 -6.50 -14.84
CA THR A 50 -7.26 -7.74 -14.79
C THR A 50 -6.13 -7.79 -15.80
N ASP A 51 -5.74 -6.66 -16.38
CA ASP A 51 -4.70 -6.60 -17.41
C ASP A 51 -3.30 -6.39 -16.79
N TYR A 52 -2.25 -6.36 -17.61
CA TYR A 52 -0.87 -6.21 -17.17
C TYR A 52 -0.50 -4.81 -16.67
N SER A 53 -1.26 -3.78 -17.04
CA SER A 53 -0.92 -2.40 -16.73
C SER A 53 -1.62 -1.90 -15.46
N MET A 54 -0.83 -1.46 -14.49
CA MET A 54 -1.32 -0.81 -13.27
C MET A 54 -2.12 0.47 -13.55
N HIS A 55 -1.88 1.15 -14.67
CA HIS A 55 -2.57 2.40 -15.03
C HIS A 55 -3.98 2.19 -15.58
N GLN A 56 -4.46 0.95 -15.58
CA GLN A 56 -5.83 0.60 -15.93
C GLN A 56 -6.71 0.46 -14.68
N ALA A 57 -6.51 1.34 -13.70
CA ALA A 57 -7.41 1.54 -12.57
C ALA A 57 -8.29 2.76 -12.85
N GLU A 58 -9.58 2.64 -12.60
CA GLU A 58 -10.57 3.66 -12.95
C GLU A 58 -11.45 3.99 -11.74
N GLU A 59 -11.71 5.28 -11.55
CA GLU A 59 -12.63 5.77 -10.51
C GLU A 59 -14.05 5.88 -11.04
N PHE A 60 -15.00 5.42 -10.23
CA PHE A 60 -16.42 5.53 -10.53
C PHE A 60 -17.19 6.09 -9.35
N THR A 61 -18.27 6.82 -9.66
CA THR A 61 -19.25 7.25 -8.67
C THR A 61 -20.38 6.22 -8.59
N LEU A 62 -20.72 5.81 -7.38
CA LEU A 62 -21.84 4.91 -7.14
C LEU A 62 -23.18 5.61 -7.41
N LEU A 63 -24.05 4.94 -8.13
CA LEU A 63 -25.41 5.37 -8.44
C LEU A 63 -26.43 4.67 -7.52
N PRO A 64 -27.61 5.28 -7.31
CA PRO A 64 -28.73 4.59 -6.68
C PRO A 64 -29.04 3.26 -7.38
N CYS A 65 -29.14 2.18 -6.59
CA CYS A 65 -29.48 0.86 -7.11
C CYS A 65 -30.50 0.15 -6.21
N PRO A 66 -31.80 0.51 -6.30
CA PRO A 66 -32.85 -0.10 -5.47
C PRO A 66 -33.00 -1.61 -5.69
N SER A 67 -32.56 -2.11 -6.85
CA SER A 67 -32.63 -3.53 -7.23
C SER A 67 -31.34 -4.31 -7.00
N CYS A 68 -30.29 -3.68 -6.47
CA CYS A 68 -29.03 -4.37 -6.20
C CYS A 68 -29.14 -5.25 -4.95
N THR A 69 -28.53 -6.44 -5.01
CA THR A 69 -28.30 -7.27 -3.82
C THR A 69 -27.20 -6.70 -2.93
N SER A 70 -26.95 -7.32 -1.77
CA SER A 70 -25.87 -6.93 -0.85
C SER A 70 -24.46 -6.99 -1.43
N ARG A 71 -24.28 -7.59 -2.61
CA ARG A 71 -23.00 -7.75 -3.31
C ARG A 71 -22.98 -7.09 -4.69
N GLN A 72 -23.87 -6.13 -4.90
CA GLN A 72 -23.98 -5.43 -6.18
C GLN A 72 -23.96 -3.92 -5.97
N VAL A 73 -23.28 -3.23 -6.86
CA VAL A 73 -23.33 -1.76 -6.94
C VAL A 73 -23.54 -1.32 -8.37
N ARG A 74 -24.15 -0.16 -8.54
CA ARG A 74 -24.31 0.48 -9.85
C ARG A 74 -23.33 1.64 -9.96
N VAL A 75 -22.67 1.78 -11.10
CA VAL A 75 -21.71 2.86 -11.37
C VAL A 75 -22.10 3.66 -12.59
N GLN A 76 -21.72 4.94 -12.59
CA GLN A 76 -21.87 5.84 -13.72
C GLN A 76 -20.67 5.73 -14.67
N GLY A 77 -20.88 5.28 -15.90
CA GLY A 77 -19.85 5.28 -16.94
C GLY A 77 -19.86 4.05 -17.85
N GLU A 78 -19.34 4.23 -19.06
CA GLU A 78 -19.11 3.16 -20.02
C GLU A 78 -17.90 2.32 -19.61
N ARG A 79 -17.99 0.99 -19.74
CA ARG A 79 -16.86 0.09 -19.49
C ARG A 79 -15.80 0.31 -20.56
N LYS A 80 -14.76 1.09 -20.26
CA LYS A 80 -13.63 1.26 -21.19
C LYS A 80 -12.89 -0.06 -21.45
N ARG A 81 -12.93 -1.02 -20.51
CA ARG A 81 -12.21 -2.30 -20.60
C ARG A 81 -13.00 -3.49 -20.04
N LYS A 82 -12.67 -4.70 -20.53
CA LYS A 82 -13.26 -5.98 -20.08
C LYS A 82 -12.40 -6.60 -18.97
N GLY A 83 -13.06 -7.15 -17.94
CA GLY A 83 -12.41 -7.93 -16.87
C GLY A 83 -11.94 -7.08 -15.68
N PHE A 84 -12.86 -6.73 -14.78
CA PHE A 84 -12.52 -6.14 -13.48
C PHE A 84 -12.60 -7.21 -12.39
N ARG A 85 -11.64 -7.25 -11.47
CA ARG A 85 -11.65 -8.23 -10.36
C ARG A 85 -11.52 -7.62 -8.97
N PHE A 86 -11.08 -6.37 -8.87
CA PHE A 86 -10.89 -5.71 -7.58
C PHE A 86 -11.57 -4.35 -7.56
N VAL A 87 -12.35 -4.11 -6.52
CA VAL A 87 -13.06 -2.85 -6.29
C VAL A 87 -12.78 -2.40 -4.87
N GLY A 88 -12.20 -1.21 -4.73
CA GLY A 88 -11.95 -0.56 -3.44
C GLY A 88 -12.87 0.64 -3.26
N LEU A 89 -13.47 0.79 -2.09
CA LEU A 89 -14.20 2.00 -1.74
C LEU A 89 -13.21 3.12 -1.38
N LEU A 90 -13.30 4.26 -2.05
CA LEU A 90 -12.43 5.41 -1.82
C LEU A 90 -13.01 6.43 -0.83
N ALA A 91 -14.34 6.59 -0.79
CA ALA A 91 -14.96 7.61 0.04
C ALA A 91 -16.14 7.05 0.85
N ARG A 92 -16.06 7.17 2.19
CA ARG A 92 -17.19 6.95 3.12
C ARG A 92 -17.75 8.28 3.64
N THR A 93 -16.88 9.27 3.87
CA THR A 93 -17.26 10.59 4.43
C THR A 93 -16.37 11.68 3.85
N ARG A 94 -16.95 12.59 3.05
CA ARG A 94 -16.23 13.76 2.50
C ARG A 94 -16.37 14.95 3.44
N PHE A 95 -15.26 15.50 3.91
CA PHE A 95 -15.22 16.73 4.68
C PHE A 95 -14.50 17.83 3.90
N PHE A 96 -15.12 19.00 3.77
CA PHE A 96 -14.51 20.21 3.21
C PHE A 96 -14.50 21.31 4.29
N SER A 97 -13.36 21.95 4.55
CA SER A 97 -13.30 23.14 5.41
C SER A 97 -12.05 24.00 5.17
N SER A 98 -12.21 25.31 5.40
CA SER A 98 -11.25 26.39 5.19
C SER A 98 -10.70 26.89 6.54
N ALA A 99 -9.52 26.41 6.95
CA ALA A 99 -8.76 26.99 8.06
C ALA A 99 -7.27 26.59 8.00
N GLN A 100 -6.40 27.44 8.58
CA GLN A 100 -4.96 27.54 8.26
C GLN A 100 -3.97 26.81 9.19
N ASN A 101 -4.36 26.05 10.23
CA ASN A 101 -3.40 25.32 11.08
C ASN A 101 -4.01 24.16 11.90
N ILE A 102 -3.44 22.95 11.85
CA ILE A 102 -3.62 21.89 12.88
C ILE A 102 -2.33 21.07 13.06
N SER A 103 -1.93 20.89 14.33
CA SER A 103 -0.97 19.89 14.82
C SER A 103 -1.70 18.91 15.75
N ILE A 104 -1.36 17.62 15.69
CA ILE A 104 -1.72 16.65 16.74
C ILE A 104 -0.44 15.95 17.18
N GLY A 105 0.24 16.57 18.12
CA GLY A 105 1.21 15.93 19.00
C GLY A 105 0.74 16.18 20.42
N TRP A 106 0.65 15.13 21.24
CA TRP A 106 0.36 15.28 22.67
C TRP A 106 1.59 15.89 23.35
N ARG A 107 1.55 17.20 23.63
CA ARG A 107 2.32 17.81 24.71
C ARG A 107 1.35 18.23 25.79
N SER A 108 1.27 17.41 26.84
CA SER A 108 0.70 17.70 28.17
C SER A 108 -0.57 18.56 28.23
N GLY A 109 -1.72 17.93 28.48
CA GLY A 109 -2.93 18.60 28.92
C GLY A 109 -3.80 17.61 29.68
N LEU A 110 -4.24 17.98 30.89
CA LEU A 110 -5.14 17.19 31.72
C LEU A 110 -6.41 16.85 30.95
N CYS A 111 -6.72 15.56 30.82
CA CYS A 111 -8.05 15.09 30.46
C CYS A 111 -8.93 15.16 31.70
N ASP A 112 -9.97 15.99 31.68
CA ASP A 112 -11.09 15.82 32.59
C ASP A 112 -11.89 14.60 32.10
N GLY A 113 -11.68 13.49 32.80
CA GLY A 113 -12.25 12.20 32.43
C GLY A 113 -13.76 12.26 32.27
N HIS A 114 -14.26 11.81 31.12
CA HIS A 114 -15.47 10.97 31.00
C HIS A 114 -15.74 10.44 29.58
N SER A 115 -14.96 10.77 28.55
CA SER A 115 -14.98 10.02 27.29
C SER A 115 -13.61 9.99 26.60
N ASN A 116 -12.91 8.85 26.69
CA ASN A 116 -11.60 8.64 26.05
C ASN A 116 -11.72 8.36 24.54
N THR A 117 -12.59 9.09 23.84
CA THR A 117 -12.79 8.98 22.40
C THR A 117 -12.57 10.35 21.78
N LEU A 118 -11.41 10.55 21.15
CA LEU A 118 -11.23 11.66 20.23
C LEU A 118 -11.81 11.24 18.87
N THR A 119 -13.07 11.60 18.62
CA THR A 119 -13.65 11.50 17.28
C THR A 119 -13.08 12.63 16.43
N LEU A 120 -12.10 12.31 15.59
CA LEU A 120 -11.56 13.25 14.60
C LEU A 120 -12.61 13.46 13.49
N LEU A 121 -13.41 14.52 13.64
CA LEU A 121 -14.55 14.81 12.77
C LEU A 121 -14.18 15.63 11.51
N SER A 122 -12.97 16.17 11.41
CA SER A 122 -12.44 16.76 10.17
C SER A 122 -10.92 16.98 10.23
N LEU A 123 -10.23 16.80 9.10
CA LEU A 123 -8.86 17.27 8.87
C LEU A 123 -8.91 18.27 7.71
N SER A 124 -8.62 19.54 7.99
CA SER A 124 -8.44 20.58 6.97
C SER A 124 -7.04 20.49 6.32
N HIS A 125 -6.86 21.19 5.20
CA HIS A 125 -5.66 21.24 4.35
C HIS A 125 -4.31 20.90 5.01
N PHE A 126 -3.55 20.02 4.33
CA PHE A 126 -2.18 19.60 4.65
C PHE A 126 -1.97 19.04 6.06
N ALA A 127 -2.93 18.27 6.60
CA ALA A 127 -2.54 17.16 7.46
C ALA A 127 -1.65 16.23 6.62
N THR A 128 -0.35 16.49 6.65
CA THR A 128 0.62 15.72 5.85
C THR A 128 0.89 14.37 6.47
N THR A 129 0.54 14.20 7.75
CA THR A 129 0.93 13.03 8.52
C THR A 129 0.03 12.82 9.73
N LEU A 130 -0.53 11.61 9.88
CA LEU A 130 -1.00 11.08 11.15
C LEU A 130 0.12 10.23 11.75
N LYS A 131 0.90 10.80 12.67
CA LYS A 131 2.01 10.10 13.34
C LYS A 131 1.60 9.67 14.75
N ILE A 132 1.63 8.37 15.00
CA ILE A 132 1.32 7.75 16.29
C ILE A 132 2.64 7.40 16.96
N PHE A 133 2.81 7.81 18.21
CA PHE A 133 3.96 7.44 19.04
C PHE A 133 3.52 6.40 20.08
N GLY A 134 4.46 5.77 20.78
CA GLY A 134 4.13 4.85 21.89
C GLY A 134 3.48 5.54 23.10
N ASN A 135 3.28 4.77 24.19
CA ASN A 135 2.70 5.22 25.46
C ASN A 135 1.24 5.70 25.39
N PHE A 136 0.43 5.15 24.49
CA PHE A 136 -1.02 5.34 24.50
C PHE A 136 -1.72 4.18 25.24
N THR A 137 -2.97 4.39 25.66
CA THR A 137 -3.80 3.32 26.25
C THR A 137 -4.50 2.48 25.18
N SER A 138 -4.97 3.11 24.11
CA SER A 138 -5.53 2.44 22.93
C SER A 138 -5.53 3.39 21.74
N VAL A 139 -5.32 2.88 20.53
CA VAL A 139 -5.46 3.63 19.27
C VAL A 139 -6.19 2.74 18.27
N HIS A 140 -7.36 3.22 17.82
CA HIS A 140 -8.18 2.55 16.82
C HIS A 140 -8.52 3.55 15.72
N LEU A 141 -8.07 3.30 14.50
CA LEU A 141 -8.38 4.13 13.34
C LEU A 141 -9.36 3.38 12.45
N SER A 142 -10.53 3.96 12.17
CA SER A 142 -11.54 3.23 11.40
C SER A 142 -12.33 4.10 10.44
N HIS A 143 -12.53 3.60 9.22
CA HIS A 143 -13.46 4.15 8.23
C HIS A 143 -13.18 5.61 7.84
N VAL A 144 -11.90 5.99 7.74
CA VAL A 144 -11.45 7.35 7.39
C VAL A 144 -10.91 7.40 5.95
N GLU A 145 -11.26 8.46 5.21
CA GLU A 145 -10.65 8.82 3.93
C GLU A 145 -9.48 9.79 4.17
N LEU A 146 -8.29 9.43 3.66
CA LEU A 146 -7.05 10.20 3.71
C LEU A 146 -6.60 10.49 2.28
N ARG A 147 -7.06 11.62 1.74
CA ARG A 147 -6.77 12.04 0.37
C ARG A 147 -5.72 13.14 0.32
N ASN A 148 -4.79 13.08 -0.65
CA ASN A 148 -3.76 14.12 -0.85
C ASN A 148 -2.87 14.35 0.40
N MET A 149 -2.67 13.31 1.21
CA MET A 149 -1.81 13.34 2.39
C MET A 149 -0.40 12.84 2.08
N GLY A 150 0.53 13.00 3.03
CA GLY A 150 1.93 12.61 2.87
C GLY A 150 2.79 13.69 2.23
N GLN A 151 4.10 13.53 2.34
CA GLN A 151 5.11 14.26 1.57
C GLN A 151 6.27 13.32 1.20
N GLN A 152 7.01 13.64 0.15
CA GLN A 152 8.32 13.05 -0.14
C GLN A 152 9.40 13.62 0.80
N LYS A 153 9.11 13.58 2.11
CA LYS A 153 10.01 13.92 3.22
C LYS A 153 9.92 12.85 4.31
N THR A 154 11.06 12.38 4.80
CA THR A 154 11.12 11.29 5.79
C THR A 154 10.23 11.56 7.01
N GLY A 155 9.49 10.52 7.43
CA GLY A 155 8.57 10.59 8.57
C GLY A 155 7.25 11.32 8.30
N ARG A 156 7.01 11.81 7.06
CA ARG A 156 5.78 12.51 6.67
C ARG A 156 4.85 11.65 5.81
N TYR A 157 4.24 10.64 6.43
CA TYR A 157 3.36 9.65 5.78
C TYR A 157 1.90 9.84 6.22
N PRO A 158 0.89 9.56 5.37
CA PRO A 158 -0.52 9.65 5.75
C PRO A 158 -0.83 8.99 7.09
N VAL A 159 -0.34 7.78 7.31
CA VAL A 159 -0.36 7.09 8.61
C VAL A 159 1.03 6.55 8.93
N HIS A 160 1.54 6.87 10.13
CA HIS A 160 2.86 6.49 10.58
C HIS A 160 2.82 6.04 12.05
N PHE A 161 2.88 4.73 12.29
CA PHE A 161 3.13 4.18 13.62
C PHE A 161 4.62 4.19 13.87
N HIS A 162 5.06 5.09 14.74
CA HIS A 162 6.46 5.39 14.97
C HIS A 162 6.89 4.94 16.36
N ARG A 163 7.56 3.79 16.38
CA ARG A 163 8.20 3.21 17.56
C ARG A 163 7.20 3.01 18.70
N CYS A 164 6.05 2.41 18.39
CA CYS A 164 5.00 2.14 19.38
C CYS A 164 5.29 0.89 20.24
N GLY A 165 6.31 0.10 19.89
CA GLY A 165 6.61 -1.15 20.58
C GLY A 165 5.58 -2.24 20.28
N ASP A 166 5.30 -3.10 21.25
CA ASP A 166 4.26 -4.12 21.13
C ASP A 166 2.89 -3.47 21.38
N VAL A 167 2.01 -3.46 20.37
CA VAL A 167 0.67 -2.84 20.44
C VAL A 167 -0.49 -3.86 20.45
N ASP A 168 -0.12 -5.13 20.64
CA ASP A 168 -1.02 -6.28 20.82
C ASP A 168 -1.12 -6.68 22.30
N ARG A 169 -1.71 -7.85 22.56
CA ARG A 169 -1.81 -8.40 23.93
C ARG A 169 -0.44 -8.62 24.59
N ARG A 170 0.64 -8.81 23.81
CA ARG A 170 2.00 -8.95 24.36
C ARG A 170 2.50 -7.64 24.95
N GLY A 171 2.05 -6.50 24.40
CA GLY A 171 2.26 -5.18 24.97
C GLY A 171 1.37 -4.83 26.17
N GLY A 172 0.50 -5.76 26.61
CA GLY A 172 -0.44 -5.53 27.71
C GLY A 172 -1.76 -4.86 27.30
N TYR A 173 -2.00 -4.67 26.00
CA TYR A 173 -3.24 -4.07 25.51
C TYR A 173 -4.40 -5.07 25.59
N ARG A 174 -5.43 -4.73 26.38
CA ARG A 174 -6.68 -5.50 26.44
C ARG A 174 -7.40 -5.47 25.10
N GLU A 175 -7.49 -4.28 24.50
CA GLU A 175 -7.97 -4.05 23.15
C GLU A 175 -6.76 -3.63 22.28
N PRO A 176 -6.22 -4.55 21.44
CA PRO A 176 -5.08 -4.26 20.58
C PRO A 176 -5.31 -3.10 19.62
N THR A 177 -4.25 -2.37 19.30
CA THR A 177 -4.29 -1.30 18.29
C THR A 177 -4.62 -1.83 16.92
N TYR A 178 -5.46 -1.10 16.18
CA TYR A 178 -5.80 -1.47 14.81
C TYR A 178 -6.07 -0.27 13.89
N VAL A 179 -5.95 -0.55 12.59
CA VAL A 179 -6.42 0.25 11.47
C VAL A 179 -7.45 -0.59 10.71
N ASP A 180 -8.64 -0.06 10.50
CA ASP A 180 -9.79 -0.79 9.94
C ASP A 180 -10.55 0.03 8.89
N GLY A 181 -10.53 -0.39 7.63
CA GLY A 181 -11.41 0.22 6.64
C GLY A 181 -11.01 1.62 6.20
N LEU A 182 -9.71 1.96 6.24
CA LEU A 182 -9.22 3.25 5.73
C LEU A 182 -9.19 3.28 4.21
N SER A 183 -9.36 4.47 3.63
CA SER A 183 -9.06 4.75 2.22
C SER A 183 -7.97 5.79 2.15
N ILE A 184 -6.81 5.44 1.60
CA ILE A 184 -5.65 6.33 1.48
C ILE A 184 -5.34 6.47 0.00
N HIS A 185 -5.57 7.65 -0.58
CA HIS A 185 -5.45 7.79 -2.03
C HIS A 185 -5.03 9.17 -2.54
N HIS A 186 -4.48 9.18 -3.77
CA HIS A 186 -3.76 10.33 -4.33
C HIS A 186 -2.71 10.85 -3.34
N SER A 187 -2.00 9.93 -2.68
CA SER A 187 -1.08 10.29 -1.61
C SER A 187 0.26 10.70 -2.19
N PHE A 188 0.79 11.82 -1.69
CA PHE A 188 2.14 12.28 -2.02
C PHE A 188 3.23 11.53 -1.27
N SER A 189 2.88 10.44 -0.59
CA SER A 189 3.81 9.52 0.09
C SER A 189 3.15 8.14 0.24
N ARG A 190 3.75 7.30 1.09
CA ARG A 190 3.31 5.92 1.39
C ARG A 190 1.84 5.85 1.82
N CYS A 191 1.28 4.66 2.00
CA CYS A 191 -0.03 4.47 2.62
C CYS A 191 0.08 4.44 4.15
N ILE A 192 0.57 3.31 4.68
CA ILE A 192 0.78 3.10 6.12
C ILE A 192 2.24 2.71 6.33
N THR A 193 2.92 3.46 7.19
CA THR A 193 4.28 3.14 7.65
C THR A 193 4.23 2.60 9.07
N ILE A 194 4.81 1.42 9.26
CA ILE A 194 5.01 0.78 10.55
C ILE A 194 6.51 0.78 10.81
N HIS A 195 6.92 1.53 11.83
CA HIS A 195 8.31 1.71 12.22
C HIS A 195 8.47 1.23 13.66
N ALA A 196 9.33 0.25 13.90
CA ALA A 196 9.60 -0.38 15.21
C ALA A 196 8.33 -0.62 16.05
N THR A 197 7.29 -1.10 15.38
CA THR A 197 5.97 -1.36 15.96
C THR A 197 5.57 -2.80 15.62
N ASN A 198 5.07 -3.52 16.61
CA ASN A 198 4.79 -4.95 16.52
C ASN A 198 3.36 -5.25 16.94
N GLY A 199 2.75 -6.25 16.30
CA GLY A 199 1.40 -6.69 16.67
C GLY A 199 0.27 -5.78 16.19
N LEU A 200 0.54 -4.83 15.28
CA LEU A 200 -0.49 -3.97 14.70
C LEU A 200 -1.40 -4.76 13.76
N LEU A 201 -2.72 -4.59 13.91
CA LEU A 201 -3.69 -5.07 12.92
C LEU A 201 -4.00 -3.97 11.90
N VAL A 202 -3.72 -4.22 10.63
CA VAL A 202 -4.12 -3.39 9.50
C VAL A 202 -5.09 -4.20 8.66
N LYS A 203 -6.36 -3.81 8.63
CA LYS A 203 -7.37 -4.55 7.88
C LYS A 203 -8.29 -3.69 7.04
N ASP A 204 -8.84 -4.31 6.01
CA ASP A 204 -9.87 -3.74 5.12
C ASP A 204 -9.47 -2.38 4.52
N THR A 205 -8.17 -2.08 4.44
CA THR A 205 -7.66 -0.77 4.07
C THR A 205 -7.28 -0.72 2.59
N VAL A 206 -7.70 0.35 1.92
CA VAL A 206 -7.41 0.62 0.52
C VAL A 206 -6.30 1.67 0.40
N GLY A 207 -5.27 1.37 -0.39
CA GLY A 207 -4.25 2.32 -0.84
C GLY A 207 -4.31 2.51 -2.35
N TYR A 208 -4.46 3.74 -2.86
CA TYR A 208 -4.60 3.98 -4.31
C TYR A 208 -3.87 5.22 -4.81
N ASP A 209 -3.07 5.10 -5.87
CA ASP A 209 -2.28 6.21 -6.45
C ASP A 209 -1.42 6.89 -5.38
N THR A 210 -0.40 6.15 -4.92
CA THR A 210 0.49 6.57 -3.83
C THR A 210 1.95 6.55 -4.26
N LEU A 211 2.77 7.44 -3.68
CA LEU A 211 4.19 7.56 -4.01
C LEU A 211 5.08 6.81 -3.01
N GLY A 212 5.98 5.96 -3.53
CA GLY A 212 6.82 5.04 -2.75
C GLY A 212 6.06 3.79 -2.32
N HIS A 213 6.74 2.86 -1.63
CA HIS A 213 6.11 1.69 -1.01
C HIS A 213 4.83 2.06 -0.22
N CYS A 214 3.72 1.36 -0.46
CA CYS A 214 2.41 1.70 0.12
C CYS A 214 2.27 1.24 1.57
N PHE A 215 2.21 -0.07 1.83
CA PHE A 215 2.29 -0.66 3.16
C PHE A 215 3.75 -0.99 3.46
N PHE A 216 4.37 -0.24 4.37
CA PHE A 216 5.83 -0.18 4.50
C PHE A 216 6.28 -0.48 5.94
N LEU A 217 7.12 -1.50 6.10
CA LEU A 217 7.88 -1.76 7.32
C LEU A 217 9.27 -1.11 7.19
N GLU A 218 9.66 -0.29 8.16
CA GLU A 218 10.80 0.62 8.00
C GLU A 218 12.15 -0.01 8.33
N ASP A 219 12.28 -0.71 9.47
CA ASP A 219 13.59 -1.02 10.05
C ASP A 219 13.98 -2.50 10.06
N GLY A 220 13.09 -3.41 9.67
CA GLY A 220 13.34 -4.85 9.63
C GLY A 220 13.19 -5.54 10.99
N ILE A 221 12.68 -4.84 12.00
CA ILE A 221 12.39 -5.38 13.33
C ILE A 221 10.90 -5.49 13.63
N GLU A 222 10.07 -4.90 12.77
CA GLU A 222 8.62 -4.89 12.89
C GLU A 222 8.07 -6.29 12.64
N GLN A 223 7.44 -6.89 13.64
CA GLN A 223 7.00 -8.28 13.62
C GLN A 223 5.61 -8.45 14.24
N ARG A 224 4.98 -9.59 13.99
CA ARG A 224 3.62 -9.95 14.40
C ARG A 224 2.53 -9.00 13.91
N ASN A 225 2.85 -8.06 13.03
CA ASN A 225 1.84 -7.22 12.41
C ASN A 225 1.01 -8.08 11.45
N THR A 226 -0.29 -7.79 11.38
CA THR A 226 -1.23 -8.53 10.54
C THR A 226 -1.84 -7.59 9.52
N PHE A 227 -1.54 -7.82 8.25
CA PHE A 227 -2.20 -7.22 7.11
C PHE A 227 -3.30 -8.18 6.66
N PHE A 228 -4.54 -7.84 6.94
CA PHE A 228 -5.70 -8.66 6.62
C PHE A 228 -6.63 -7.97 5.63
N HIS A 229 -6.84 -8.56 4.46
CA HIS A 229 -7.84 -8.08 3.51
C HIS A 229 -7.63 -6.62 3.05
N ASN A 230 -6.36 -6.20 2.90
CA ASN A 230 -6.03 -4.88 2.37
C ASN A 230 -5.88 -4.92 0.85
N LEU A 231 -6.19 -3.81 0.20
CA LEU A 231 -6.08 -3.65 -1.25
C LEU A 231 -5.17 -2.46 -1.57
N GLY A 232 -4.08 -2.70 -2.28
CA GLY A 232 -3.26 -1.62 -2.83
C GLY A 232 -3.30 -1.59 -4.35
N LEU A 233 -3.39 -0.39 -4.91
CA LEU A 233 -3.51 -0.12 -6.34
C LEU A 233 -2.60 1.03 -6.73
N VAL A 234 -2.02 0.94 -7.93
CA VAL A 234 -1.25 2.03 -8.54
C VAL A 234 -0.15 2.58 -7.59
N THR A 235 0.73 1.71 -7.11
CA THR A 235 1.86 2.12 -6.27
C THR A 235 3.01 2.64 -7.13
N ARG A 236 3.29 3.94 -7.06
CA ARG A 236 4.19 4.67 -7.97
C ARG A 236 5.54 4.97 -7.31
N PRO A 237 6.57 5.27 -8.11
CA PRO A 237 7.86 5.72 -7.61
C PRO A 237 7.79 6.91 -6.66
N GLY A 238 8.66 6.90 -5.66
CA GLY A 238 8.96 8.02 -4.79
C GLY A 238 10.46 8.38 -4.83
N THR A 239 10.85 9.36 -4.03
CA THR A 239 12.23 9.86 -3.92
C THR A 239 12.86 9.59 -2.56
N LEU A 240 12.07 9.14 -1.58
CA LEU A 240 12.48 8.99 -0.18
C LEU A 240 13.64 8.01 0.02
N LEU A 241 13.52 6.80 -0.50
CA LEU A 241 14.56 5.77 -0.45
C LEU A 241 15.04 5.44 -1.86
N PRO A 242 16.28 4.96 -2.05
CA PRO A 242 16.71 4.44 -3.34
C PRO A 242 15.77 3.36 -3.89
N THR A 243 15.23 2.52 -3.01
CA THR A 243 14.26 1.46 -3.33
C THR A 243 12.92 1.99 -3.88
N ASP A 244 12.54 3.22 -3.53
CA ASP A 244 11.34 3.89 -4.06
C ASP A 244 11.54 4.44 -5.48
N ARG A 245 12.77 4.55 -5.96
CA ARG A 245 13.08 5.31 -7.18
C ARG A 245 12.85 4.46 -8.43
N ASN A 246 12.37 5.13 -9.47
CA ASN A 246 12.46 4.63 -10.84
C ASN A 246 13.87 4.81 -11.41
N GLU A 247 14.05 4.40 -12.65
CA GLU A 247 15.33 4.44 -13.35
C GLU A 247 15.94 5.84 -13.43
N THR A 248 15.16 6.83 -13.86
CA THR A 248 15.63 8.22 -13.99
C THR A 248 16.00 8.81 -12.63
N MET A 249 15.19 8.58 -11.60
CA MET A 249 15.46 9.10 -10.25
C MET A 249 16.67 8.40 -9.62
N CYS A 250 16.87 7.12 -9.87
CA CYS A 250 18.02 6.37 -9.36
C CYS A 250 19.36 6.92 -9.87
N THR A 251 19.43 7.33 -11.14
CA THR A 251 20.66 7.86 -11.75
C THR A 251 20.85 9.38 -11.59
N SER A 252 19.81 10.12 -11.21
CA SER A 252 19.88 11.58 -11.03
C SER A 252 19.98 12.02 -9.56
N ILE A 253 19.31 11.32 -8.63
CA ILE A 253 19.37 11.61 -7.19
C ILE A 253 20.61 10.93 -6.60
N ARG A 254 21.67 11.72 -6.44
CA ARG A 254 23.03 11.27 -6.09
C ARG A 254 23.63 12.08 -4.94
N ASP A 255 22.81 12.71 -4.12
CA ASP A 255 23.23 13.52 -2.97
C ASP A 255 23.86 12.69 -1.84
N LYS A 256 23.57 11.38 -1.80
CA LYS A 256 23.99 10.46 -0.72
C LYS A 256 24.87 9.30 -1.17
N VAL A 257 25.40 9.35 -2.39
CA VAL A 257 26.41 8.39 -2.88
C VAL A 257 27.82 8.93 -2.64
N TYR A 258 28.83 8.07 -2.73
CA TYR A 258 30.21 8.51 -2.58
C TYR A 258 30.72 9.15 -3.88
N LYS A 259 31.07 10.45 -3.81
CA LYS A 259 31.61 11.23 -4.94
C LYS A 259 30.71 11.11 -6.19
N ASN A 260 31.32 10.83 -7.34
CA ASN A 260 30.66 10.75 -8.64
C ASN A 260 30.21 9.32 -8.96
N TYR A 261 29.82 8.52 -7.96
CA TYR A 261 29.26 7.20 -8.19
C TYR A 261 27.86 7.28 -8.80
N THR A 262 27.56 6.45 -9.80
CA THR A 262 26.25 6.38 -10.45
C THR A 262 25.61 5.04 -10.09
N PRO A 263 24.48 5.03 -9.34
CA PRO A 263 23.77 3.81 -8.99
C PRO A 263 23.27 3.04 -10.22
N SER A 264 23.27 1.72 -10.13
CA SER A 264 22.67 0.80 -11.10
C SER A 264 21.18 0.56 -10.78
N PRO A 265 20.24 1.03 -11.62
CA PRO A 265 18.82 0.99 -11.31
C PRO A 265 18.25 -0.39 -10.97
N SER A 266 18.66 -1.43 -11.70
CA SER A 266 18.16 -2.80 -11.49
C SER A 266 18.79 -3.52 -10.29
N MET A 267 19.88 -2.99 -9.75
CA MET A 267 20.64 -3.61 -8.65
C MET A 267 20.47 -2.88 -7.32
N GLU A 268 20.19 -1.57 -7.35
CA GLU A 268 20.21 -0.69 -6.18
C GLU A 268 18.89 0.04 -5.92
N CYS A 269 18.03 0.18 -6.93
CA CYS A 269 16.76 0.90 -6.87
C CYS A 269 15.62 0.01 -7.42
N LYS A 270 14.57 0.61 -8.00
CA LYS A 270 13.48 -0.08 -8.72
C LYS A 270 12.92 -1.23 -7.88
N ALA A 271 12.47 -0.90 -6.68
CA ALA A 271 11.91 -1.88 -5.75
C ALA A 271 10.54 -1.51 -5.19
N VAL A 272 9.93 -0.45 -5.74
CA VAL A 272 8.62 0.06 -5.34
C VAL A 272 7.63 -1.09 -5.23
N SER A 273 6.99 -1.19 -4.07
CA SER A 273 6.10 -2.31 -3.79
C SER A 273 4.84 -1.88 -3.06
N THR A 274 3.73 -2.54 -3.37
CA THR A 274 2.50 -2.30 -2.63
C THR A 274 2.66 -2.74 -1.18
N PHE A 275 3.26 -3.90 -0.94
CA PHE A 275 3.65 -4.37 0.38
C PHE A 275 5.18 -4.53 0.44
N TRP A 276 5.84 -3.72 1.27
CA TRP A 276 7.28 -3.79 1.56
C TRP A 276 7.47 -4.36 2.96
N ILE A 277 7.86 -5.62 3.03
CA ILE A 277 7.91 -6.41 4.25
C ILE A 277 9.37 -6.67 4.62
N ALA A 278 9.91 -5.84 5.51
CA ALA A 278 11.32 -5.88 5.92
C ALA A 278 11.67 -7.03 6.91
N ASN A 279 10.65 -7.67 7.48
CA ASN A 279 10.77 -8.79 8.41
C ASN A 279 9.72 -9.87 8.08
N PRO A 280 10.10 -11.15 7.91
CA PRO A 280 9.18 -12.19 7.47
C PRO A 280 8.15 -12.60 8.53
N ASN A 281 8.35 -12.30 9.82
CA ASN A 281 7.38 -12.62 10.87
C ASN A 281 6.22 -11.61 10.88
N ASN A 282 5.54 -11.43 9.77
CA ASN A 282 4.30 -10.66 9.68
C ASN A 282 3.28 -11.47 8.90
N ASN A 283 2.00 -11.28 9.24
CA ASN A 283 0.92 -12.06 8.64
C ASN A 283 0.34 -11.27 7.46
N LEU A 284 0.37 -11.85 6.27
CA LEU A 284 -0.27 -11.33 5.07
C LEU A 284 -1.38 -12.30 4.67
N ILE A 285 -2.63 -11.91 4.94
CA ILE A 285 -3.80 -12.77 4.78
C ILE A 285 -4.82 -12.06 3.90
N SER A 286 -5.23 -12.69 2.81
CA SER A 286 -6.30 -12.21 1.92
C SER A 286 -6.06 -10.82 1.32
N ASN A 287 -4.81 -10.35 1.22
CA ASN A 287 -4.52 -9.04 0.64
C ASN A 287 -4.49 -9.09 -0.89
N ALA A 288 -4.65 -7.93 -1.52
CA ALA A 288 -4.52 -7.77 -2.96
C ALA A 288 -3.54 -6.64 -3.30
N ALA A 289 -2.55 -6.94 -4.14
CA ALA A 289 -1.68 -5.94 -4.78
C ALA A 289 -2.01 -5.87 -6.28
N ALA A 290 -2.81 -4.87 -6.63
CA ALA A 290 -3.42 -4.66 -7.94
C ALA A 290 -2.73 -3.52 -8.70
N GLY A 291 -1.41 -3.63 -8.85
CA GLY A 291 -0.60 -2.71 -9.65
C GLY A 291 0.42 -1.92 -8.83
N SER A 292 1.68 -2.23 -9.08
CA SER A 292 2.85 -1.55 -8.55
C SER A 292 3.89 -1.35 -9.64
N GLN A 293 4.67 -0.29 -9.53
CA GLN A 293 5.75 0.01 -10.47
C GLN A 293 6.81 -1.09 -10.52
N ASP A 294 6.94 -1.92 -9.48
CA ASP A 294 7.86 -3.05 -9.49
C ASP A 294 7.21 -4.34 -8.94
N ALA A 295 7.12 -4.52 -7.62
CA ALA A 295 6.55 -5.74 -7.03
C ALA A 295 5.20 -5.52 -6.34
N GLY A 296 4.32 -6.53 -6.34
CA GLY A 296 3.10 -6.50 -5.54
C GLY A 296 3.43 -6.64 -4.05
N ILE A 297 4.01 -7.78 -3.68
CA ILE A 297 4.48 -8.07 -2.33
C ILE A 297 5.98 -8.36 -2.39
N TRP A 298 6.79 -7.63 -1.64
CA TRP A 298 8.22 -7.83 -1.56
C TRP A 298 8.65 -8.10 -0.10
N TYR A 299 9.17 -9.30 0.16
CA TYR A 299 9.93 -9.62 1.36
C TYR A 299 11.42 -9.35 1.13
N VAL A 300 11.94 -8.35 1.83
CA VAL A 300 13.32 -7.86 1.73
C VAL A 300 13.92 -7.94 3.11
N PHE A 301 15.14 -8.44 3.22
CA PHE A 301 15.69 -8.81 4.52
C PHE A 301 16.80 -7.85 4.92
N HIS A 302 16.54 -7.05 5.95
CA HIS A 302 17.55 -6.18 6.52
C HIS A 302 18.55 -7.05 7.29
N SER A 303 19.83 -7.05 6.89
CA SER A 303 20.88 -7.82 7.56
C SER A 303 21.19 -7.28 8.95
N SER A 304 20.85 -6.03 9.23
CA SER A 304 20.82 -5.45 10.58
C SER A 304 19.63 -4.51 10.62
N SER A 305 19.07 -4.27 11.81
CA SER A 305 18.08 -3.19 11.93
C SER A 305 18.65 -1.86 11.46
N THR A 306 17.80 -1.00 10.91
CA THR A 306 18.19 0.29 10.32
C THR A 306 17.68 1.46 11.15
N GLY A 307 17.98 2.68 10.70
CA GLY A 307 17.45 3.91 11.31
C GLY A 307 17.72 4.02 12.82
N ASP A 308 16.71 4.51 13.54
CA ASP A 308 16.73 4.66 15.00
C ASP A 308 16.71 3.30 15.73
N SER A 309 16.45 2.21 15.01
CA SER A 309 16.41 0.85 15.54
C SER A 309 17.73 0.11 15.38
N HIS A 310 18.76 0.72 14.78
CA HIS A 310 20.03 0.06 14.48
C HIS A 310 20.67 -0.57 15.73
N GLY A 311 21.07 -1.84 15.63
CA GLY A 311 21.71 -2.60 16.70
C GLY A 311 20.76 -3.17 17.76
N LEU A 312 19.45 -2.93 17.69
CA LEU A 312 18.47 -3.50 18.64
C LEU A 312 18.24 -5.00 18.48
N VAL A 313 18.56 -5.57 17.31
CA VAL A 313 18.50 -7.00 17.05
C VAL A 313 19.83 -7.49 16.48
N PRO A 314 20.20 -8.77 16.70
CA PRO A 314 21.39 -9.36 16.09
C PRO A 314 21.37 -9.24 14.57
N GLU A 315 22.56 -9.21 13.97
CA GLU A 315 22.68 -9.28 12.51
C GLU A 315 22.07 -10.58 11.96
N THR A 316 21.61 -10.53 10.71
CA THR A 316 20.92 -11.58 9.94
C THR A 316 19.62 -12.07 10.56
N ARG A 317 19.12 -11.45 11.64
CA ARG A 317 17.91 -11.89 12.35
C ARG A 317 16.71 -12.00 11.42
N ALA A 318 16.46 -11.01 10.57
CA ALA A 318 15.34 -11.03 9.63
C ALA A 318 15.43 -12.21 8.64
N GLU A 319 16.63 -12.53 8.15
CA GLU A 319 16.87 -13.63 7.20
C GLU A 319 16.60 -15.01 7.81
N LEU A 320 16.82 -15.15 9.13
CA LEU A 320 16.63 -16.39 9.87
C LEU A 320 15.23 -16.53 10.46
N THR A 321 14.43 -15.47 10.41
CA THR A 321 13.14 -15.43 11.07
C THR A 321 12.10 -16.26 10.31
N PRO A 322 11.35 -17.17 10.98
CA PRO A 322 10.24 -17.89 10.36
C PRO A 322 9.21 -16.94 9.74
N LEU A 323 8.72 -17.32 8.55
CA LEU A 323 7.63 -16.60 7.89
C LEU A 323 6.38 -16.62 8.77
N GLY A 324 5.71 -15.48 8.87
CA GLY A 324 4.35 -15.40 9.40
C GLY A 324 3.35 -16.09 8.48
N ILE A 325 2.06 -15.89 8.74
CA ILE A 325 1.02 -16.48 7.90
C ILE A 325 1.02 -15.78 6.54
N PHE A 326 1.25 -16.53 5.46
CA PHE A 326 1.02 -16.08 4.09
C PHE A 326 -0.12 -16.92 3.49
N TYR A 327 -1.31 -16.32 3.38
CA TYR A 327 -2.50 -17.04 2.94
C TYR A 327 -3.40 -16.21 2.05
N ASN A 328 -3.85 -16.78 0.92
CA ASN A 328 -4.92 -16.22 0.07
C ASN A 328 -4.63 -14.82 -0.49
N ASN A 329 -3.36 -14.47 -0.70
CA ASN A 329 -2.99 -13.17 -1.28
C ASN A 329 -3.11 -13.20 -2.80
N ARG A 330 -3.48 -12.05 -3.39
CA ARG A 330 -3.66 -11.90 -4.83
C ARG A 330 -2.75 -10.80 -5.37
N VAL A 331 -2.06 -11.06 -6.47
CA VAL A 331 -1.06 -10.13 -7.01
C VAL A 331 -1.16 -10.07 -8.54
N HIS A 332 -1.44 -8.88 -9.08
CA HIS A 332 -1.53 -8.67 -10.53
C HIS A 332 -1.17 -7.25 -10.94
N SER A 333 -0.96 -7.04 -12.24
CA SER A 333 -0.61 -5.76 -12.85
C SER A 333 0.70 -5.15 -12.33
N ASN A 334 1.57 -5.95 -11.70
CA ASN A 334 2.88 -5.49 -11.22
C ASN A 334 3.90 -5.59 -12.35
N PHE A 335 4.85 -4.65 -12.40
CA PHE A 335 5.82 -4.58 -13.49
C PHE A 335 6.87 -5.71 -13.46
N LYS A 336 7.37 -6.08 -12.28
CA LYS A 336 8.42 -7.09 -12.15
C LYS A 336 7.88 -8.40 -11.61
N ALA A 337 7.27 -8.40 -10.43
CA ALA A 337 6.80 -9.63 -9.82
C ALA A 337 5.53 -9.45 -9.01
N GLY A 338 4.70 -10.48 -8.99
CA GLY A 338 3.59 -10.54 -8.04
C GLY A 338 4.10 -10.67 -6.60
N LEU A 339 4.84 -11.75 -6.32
CA LEU A 339 5.55 -12.00 -5.06
C LEU A 339 7.07 -11.98 -5.30
N PHE A 340 7.82 -11.28 -4.46
CA PHE A 340 9.28 -11.24 -4.51
C PHE A 340 9.84 -11.53 -3.11
N ILE A 341 10.55 -12.65 -2.95
CA ILE A 341 11.21 -13.04 -1.70
C ILE A 341 12.70 -13.13 -2.00
N ASP A 342 13.40 -12.01 -1.87
CA ASP A 342 14.83 -11.91 -2.12
C ASP A 342 15.34 -10.51 -1.75
N LYS A 343 16.67 -10.36 -1.74
CA LYS A 343 17.45 -9.16 -1.52
C LYS A 343 17.44 -8.71 -0.06
N GLY A 344 18.43 -7.88 0.25
CA GLY A 344 18.43 -7.06 1.44
C GLY A 344 18.57 -5.60 1.06
N VAL A 345 18.95 -4.81 2.03
CA VAL A 345 19.32 -3.40 1.83
C VAL A 345 20.70 -3.15 2.40
N LYS A 346 21.40 -2.17 1.83
CA LYS A 346 22.68 -1.70 2.38
C LYS A 346 22.43 -0.96 3.69
N THR A 347 23.05 -1.41 4.78
CA THR A 347 22.87 -0.86 6.13
C THR A 347 23.99 0.07 6.59
N THR A 348 24.93 0.40 5.71
CA THR A 348 26.04 1.34 5.98
C THR A 348 25.92 2.59 5.11
N ASN A 349 26.49 3.71 5.56
CA ASN A 349 26.58 4.91 4.75
C ASN A 349 27.55 4.73 3.57
N ALA A 350 27.41 5.57 2.54
CA ALA A 350 28.30 5.54 1.38
C ALA A 350 29.75 5.88 1.78
N SER A 351 30.71 5.15 1.21
CA SER A 351 32.15 5.32 1.49
C SER A 351 32.98 5.01 0.25
N ALA A 352 34.31 5.19 0.34
CA ALA A 352 35.22 4.79 -0.74
C ALA A 352 35.18 3.28 -1.05
N ALA A 353 34.93 2.45 -0.02
CA ALA A 353 34.89 0.99 -0.16
C ALA A 353 33.55 0.47 -0.71
N ASP A 354 32.45 1.14 -0.37
CA ASP A 354 31.13 0.88 -0.93
C ASP A 354 30.42 2.21 -1.21
N PRO A 355 30.43 2.67 -2.49
CA PRO A 355 29.98 4.00 -2.84
C PRO A 355 28.47 4.16 -2.93
N ARG A 356 27.71 3.05 -2.80
CA ARG A 356 26.26 3.00 -2.94
C ARG A 356 25.55 3.72 -1.80
N GLU A 357 24.35 4.23 -2.06
CA GLU A 357 23.54 4.95 -1.06
C GLU A 357 23.06 4.02 0.06
N TYR A 358 22.92 4.55 1.28
CA TYR A 358 22.27 3.84 2.39
C TYR A 358 20.83 3.43 2.03
N LEU A 359 20.43 2.21 2.40
CA LEU A 359 19.14 1.59 2.05
C LEU A 359 18.90 1.34 0.56
N CYS A 360 19.94 1.38 -0.29
CA CYS A 360 19.82 0.80 -1.62
C CYS A 360 19.64 -0.72 -1.52
N LEU A 361 19.05 -1.33 -2.57
CA LEU A 361 19.00 -2.79 -2.65
C LEU A 361 20.41 -3.38 -2.54
N ASP A 362 20.48 -4.51 -1.86
CA ASP A 362 21.71 -5.29 -1.71
C ASP A 362 21.47 -6.77 -1.98
N ASN A 363 22.51 -7.43 -2.48
CA ASN A 363 22.43 -8.80 -2.97
C ASN A 363 22.85 -9.87 -1.95
N ASN A 364 23.17 -9.47 -0.72
CA ASN A 364 23.81 -10.35 0.24
C ASN A 364 22.84 -11.18 1.10
N ALA A 365 21.62 -10.68 1.33
CA ALA A 365 20.69 -11.38 2.21
C ALA A 365 20.23 -12.74 1.63
N ARG A 366 20.12 -13.75 2.50
CA ARG A 366 19.71 -15.12 2.17
C ARG A 366 18.64 -15.57 3.16
N PHE A 367 17.38 -15.47 2.75
CA PHE A 367 16.27 -15.98 3.54
C PHE A 367 16.45 -17.48 3.81
N ARG A 368 16.61 -17.86 5.06
CA ARG A 368 16.80 -19.25 5.49
C ARG A 368 16.19 -19.37 6.90
N PRO A 369 14.86 -19.47 7.01
CA PRO A 369 14.18 -19.52 8.31
C PRO A 369 14.66 -20.70 9.18
N HIS A 370 14.94 -20.42 10.46
CA HIS A 370 15.30 -21.41 11.48
C HIS A 370 14.41 -21.23 12.71
N GLU A 371 14.26 -22.27 13.53
CA GLU A 371 13.49 -22.17 14.77
C GLU A 371 14.07 -21.05 15.65
N ASN A 372 13.21 -20.18 16.18
CA ASN A 372 13.59 -19.00 16.97
C ASN A 372 14.56 -18.04 16.29
N ALA A 373 14.71 -18.13 14.97
CA ALA A 373 15.70 -17.41 14.17
C ALA A 373 17.14 -17.60 14.68
N ASP A 374 17.46 -18.82 15.11
CA ASP A 374 18.78 -19.25 15.58
C ASP A 374 19.42 -20.15 14.51
N PRO A 375 20.57 -19.78 13.93
CA PRO A 375 21.19 -20.55 12.85
C PRO A 375 21.69 -21.94 13.29
N ASN A 376 21.76 -22.23 14.59
CA ASN A 376 22.16 -23.54 15.12
C ASN A 376 20.96 -24.49 15.30
N ARG A 377 19.73 -24.01 15.11
CA ARG A 377 18.51 -24.81 15.22
C ARG A 377 18.09 -25.38 13.86
N PRO A 378 17.15 -26.35 13.81
CA PRO A 378 16.62 -26.82 12.53
C PRO A 378 16.00 -25.69 11.70
N ARG A 379 16.01 -25.88 10.37
CA ARG A 379 15.28 -25.02 9.44
C ARG A 379 13.78 -25.17 9.63
N VAL A 380 13.05 -24.07 9.43
CA VAL A 380 11.59 -24.04 9.49
C VAL A 380 11.07 -23.74 8.09
N VAL A 381 10.17 -24.58 7.57
CA VAL A 381 9.59 -24.34 6.24
C VAL A 381 8.78 -23.04 6.23
N ALA A 382 9.06 -22.17 5.27
CA ALA A 382 8.22 -21.02 4.96
C ALA A 382 7.09 -21.45 4.01
N LEU A 383 5.84 -21.36 4.49
CA LEU A 383 4.66 -21.76 3.75
C LEU A 383 4.02 -20.58 3.02
N ILE A 384 3.92 -20.69 1.70
CA ILE A 384 3.14 -19.80 0.84
C ILE A 384 1.90 -20.57 0.39
N ASP A 385 0.74 -20.22 0.97
CA ASP A 385 -0.50 -20.92 0.68
C ASP A 385 -1.49 -20.01 -0.06
N THR A 386 -2.11 -20.56 -1.11
CA THR A 386 -3.19 -19.90 -1.85
C THR A 386 -2.79 -18.54 -2.43
N LEU A 387 -1.56 -18.42 -2.94
CA LEU A 387 -1.15 -17.27 -3.74
C LEU A 387 -1.82 -17.32 -5.11
N ILE A 388 -2.54 -16.28 -5.48
CA ILE A 388 -3.08 -16.12 -6.84
C ILE A 388 -2.29 -15.02 -7.54
N ALA A 389 -1.43 -15.39 -8.48
CA ALA A 389 -0.53 -14.48 -9.18
C ALA A 389 -0.79 -14.54 -10.69
N PHE A 390 -1.37 -13.48 -11.24
CA PHE A 390 -1.71 -13.44 -12.67
C PHE A 390 -1.39 -12.07 -13.25
N LYS A 391 -1.08 -12.01 -14.55
CA LYS A 391 -0.96 -10.76 -15.30
C LYS A 391 0.02 -9.75 -14.65
N ASN A 392 1.08 -10.27 -14.05
CA ASN A 392 2.30 -9.51 -13.73
C ASN A 392 3.18 -9.52 -14.99
N ASN A 393 3.89 -8.43 -15.31
CA ASN A 393 4.54 -8.29 -16.62
C ASN A 393 5.71 -9.27 -16.82
N ASP A 394 6.48 -9.55 -15.77
CA ASP A 394 7.64 -10.46 -15.86
C ASP A 394 7.37 -11.77 -15.10
N LEU A 395 7.16 -11.74 -13.78
CA LEU A 395 7.05 -12.95 -12.96
C LEU A 395 5.78 -13.01 -12.11
N GLY A 396 5.20 -14.21 -11.97
CA GLY A 396 4.18 -14.47 -10.94
C GLY A 396 4.78 -14.41 -9.54
N ALA A 397 5.91 -15.09 -9.35
CA ALA A 397 6.72 -15.03 -8.14
C ALA A 397 8.23 -15.19 -8.45
N TRP A 398 9.08 -14.43 -7.76
CA TRP A 398 10.53 -14.66 -7.67
C TRP A 398 10.87 -14.98 -6.23
N ILE A 399 11.49 -16.14 -6.00
CA ILE A 399 11.77 -16.61 -4.65
C ILE A 399 13.19 -17.14 -4.60
N ARG A 400 14.01 -16.54 -3.73
CA ARG A 400 15.35 -17.02 -3.39
C ARG A 400 15.46 -17.14 -1.89
N GLY A 401 15.46 -18.38 -1.41
CA GLY A 401 15.60 -18.68 0.00
C GLY A 401 15.89 -20.16 0.23
N GLY A 402 15.89 -20.54 1.51
CA GLY A 402 15.99 -21.92 1.97
C GLY A 402 14.69 -22.68 1.75
N ASP A 403 14.14 -23.25 2.83
CA ASP A 403 13.05 -24.21 2.73
C ASP A 403 11.71 -23.47 2.56
N ILE A 404 11.15 -23.54 1.35
CA ILE A 404 9.93 -22.84 0.98
C ILE A 404 8.98 -23.85 0.33
N THR A 405 7.75 -23.92 0.84
CA THR A 405 6.67 -24.73 0.26
C THR A 405 5.60 -23.81 -0.28
N ILE A 406 5.20 -24.03 -1.53
CA ILE A 406 4.10 -23.32 -2.18
C ILE A 406 2.98 -24.32 -2.45
N GLN A 407 1.78 -24.05 -1.94
CA GLN A 407 0.62 -24.92 -2.11
C GLN A 407 -0.64 -24.13 -2.46
N ASN A 408 -1.60 -24.81 -3.10
CA ASN A 408 -2.91 -24.25 -3.51
C ASN A 408 -2.82 -22.93 -4.30
N SER A 409 -1.68 -22.68 -4.95
CA SER A 409 -1.35 -21.40 -5.60
C SER A 409 -1.42 -21.53 -7.12
N GLY A 410 -1.71 -20.43 -7.83
CA GLY A 410 -1.88 -20.43 -9.29
C GLY A 410 -1.75 -19.09 -9.98
#